data_AF-A0A1X2A5V1-F1
#
_entry.id   AF-A0A1X2A5V1-F1
#
_cell.length_a   1.000
_cell.length_b   1.000
_cell.length_c   1.000
_cell.angle_alpha   90.00
_cell.angle_beta   90.00
_cell.angle_gamma   90.00
#
_symmetry.space_group_name_H-M   'P 1'
#
loop_
_entity.id
_entity.type
_entity.pdbx_description
1 polymer ?
#
loop_
_entity_poly.entity_id
_entity_poly.type
_entity_poly.pdbx_seq_one_letter_code
_entity_poly.pdbx_strand_id
1 'polypeptide(L)'
;MLEAALKSLASGDPGSVSANRIAKDIGATWGAVQYQFGDADGFWAAVLHRTAERRAATFSVLSGPAQPDAPLRERVGAIIDTLYRGLASADSRAIENLRAALPRDPRELERLYPRTAAELFSWGKSWLETCQHAFAGLDVDPDRLREVAALIPGAMRGLVSERQLGSYADLDMARRGLTNALAAYLEERPAKVL
;
A
#
# COMPACT_ATOMS: atom_id res chain seq x y z
N MET A 1 8.58 -2.82 20.57
CA MET A 1 7.79 -1.57 20.49
C MET A 1 7.05 -1.44 19.16
N LEU A 2 7.75 -1.46 18.01
CA LEU A 2 7.11 -1.36 16.68
C LEU A 2 6.03 -2.42 16.43
N GLU A 3 6.26 -3.67 16.86
CA GLU A 3 5.26 -4.75 16.75
C GLU A 3 3.96 -4.47 17.52
N ALA A 4 4.09 -3.89 18.72
CA ALA A 4 2.93 -3.51 19.51
C ALA A 4 2.20 -2.31 18.89
N ALA A 5 2.95 -1.38 18.29
CA ALA A 5 2.37 -0.28 17.52
C ALA A 5 1.54 -0.82 16.36
N LEU A 6 2.08 -1.76 15.57
CA LEU A 6 1.35 -2.39 14.47
C LEU A 6 0.09 -3.10 14.95
N LYS A 7 0.17 -3.86 16.04
CA LYS A 7 -0.99 -4.53 16.62
C LYS A 7 -2.06 -3.53 17.09
N SER A 8 -1.65 -2.45 17.77
CA SER A 8 -2.55 -1.39 18.24
C SER A 8 -3.21 -0.68 17.05
N LEU A 9 -2.42 -0.22 16.08
CA LEU A 9 -2.92 0.45 14.89
C LEU A 9 -3.87 -0.45 14.10
N ALA A 10 -3.57 -1.75 13.96
CA ALA A 10 -4.40 -2.69 13.23
C ALA A 10 -5.76 -2.96 13.90
N SER A 11 -5.92 -2.68 15.20
CA SER A 11 -7.21 -2.87 15.88
C SER A 11 -8.23 -1.81 15.47
N GLY A 12 -7.77 -0.59 15.13
CA GLY A 12 -8.64 0.54 14.80
C GLY A 12 -9.43 1.09 15.98
N ASP A 13 -9.13 0.65 17.21
CA ASP A 13 -9.84 1.12 18.40
C ASP A 13 -9.66 2.63 18.60
N PRO A 14 -10.61 3.31 19.27
CA PRO A 14 -10.43 4.69 19.66
C PRO A 14 -9.11 4.91 20.42
N GLY A 15 -8.26 5.79 19.89
CA GLY A 15 -6.94 6.08 20.45
C GLY A 15 -5.86 5.04 20.14
N SER A 16 -6.09 4.11 19.22
CA SER A 16 -5.09 3.16 18.69
C SER A 16 -3.87 3.87 18.08
N VAL A 17 -4.06 5.08 17.55
CA VAL A 17 -3.00 5.97 17.04
C VAL A 17 -2.51 6.90 18.15
N SER A 18 -1.90 6.33 19.20
CA SER A 18 -1.30 7.10 20.28
C SER A 18 0.01 6.46 20.73
N ALA A 19 1.13 7.10 20.40
CA ALA A 19 2.45 6.59 20.75
C ALA A 19 2.64 6.47 22.27
N ASN A 20 2.07 7.39 23.06
CA ASN A 20 2.11 7.33 24.51
C ASN A 20 1.30 6.14 25.07
N ARG A 21 0.10 5.89 24.52
CA ARG A 21 -0.71 4.72 24.91
C ARG A 21 0.00 3.42 24.55
N ILE A 22 0.51 3.31 23.33
CA ILE A 22 1.27 2.14 22.85
C ILE A 22 2.47 1.87 23.76
N ALA A 23 3.20 2.90 24.17
CA ALA A 23 4.31 2.76 25.11
C ALA A 23 3.82 2.18 26.45
N LYS A 24 2.76 2.77 27.03
CA LYS A 24 2.17 2.31 28.29
C LYS A 24 1.71 0.85 28.22
N ASP A 25 1.07 0.45 27.12
CA ASP A 25 0.51 -0.90 26.94
C ASP A 25 1.59 -1.99 26.90
N ILE A 26 2.84 -1.64 26.59
CA ILE A 26 3.99 -2.56 26.63
C ILE A 26 4.92 -2.35 27.83
N GLY A 27 4.50 -1.56 28.82
CA GLY A 27 5.31 -1.24 30.00
C GLY A 27 6.50 -0.31 29.72
N ALA A 28 6.51 0.39 28.58
CA ALA A 28 7.50 1.40 28.25
C ALA A 28 7.00 2.81 28.62
N THR A 29 7.93 3.72 28.85
CA THR A 29 7.61 5.14 29.08
C THR A 29 7.67 5.92 27.77
N TRP A 30 7.00 7.07 27.72
CA TRP A 30 7.17 8.03 26.62
C TRP A 30 8.65 8.43 26.42
N GLY A 31 9.39 8.59 27.52
CA GLY A 31 10.83 8.88 27.46
C GLY A 31 11.64 7.78 26.74
N ALA A 32 11.24 6.51 26.85
CA ALA A 32 11.86 5.42 26.10
C ALA A 32 11.56 5.50 24.59
N VAL A 33 10.35 5.94 24.21
CA VAL A 33 10.00 6.21 22.80
C VAL A 33 10.85 7.37 22.27
N GLN A 34 10.95 8.47 23.02
CA GLN A 34 11.75 9.62 22.61
C GLN A 34 13.24 9.28 22.51
N TYR A 35 13.75 8.44 23.42
CA TYR A 35 15.14 7.97 23.34
C TYR A 35 15.41 7.16 22.07
N GLN A 36 14.50 6.27 21.65
CA GLN A 36 14.69 5.40 20.49
C GLN A 36 14.36 6.08 19.15
N PHE A 37 13.35 6.94 19.12
CA PHE A 37 12.76 7.46 17.87
C PHE A 37 12.80 9.00 17.78
N GLY A 38 13.19 9.69 18.86
CA GLY A 38 13.20 11.14 18.97
C GLY A 38 11.85 11.71 19.40
N ASP A 39 10.82 11.49 18.59
CA ASP A 39 9.47 12.02 18.80
C ASP A 39 8.41 11.12 18.13
N ALA A 40 7.17 11.61 18.06
CA ALA A 40 6.07 10.91 17.40
C ALA A 40 6.30 10.73 15.88
N ASP A 41 6.86 11.71 15.19
CA ASP A 41 7.17 11.61 13.75
C ASP A 41 8.20 10.51 13.49
N GLY A 42 9.28 10.46 14.27
CA GLY A 42 10.27 9.40 14.15
C GLY A 42 9.72 8.03 14.49
N PHE A 43 8.81 7.95 15.46
CA PHE A 43 8.15 6.70 15.81
C PHE A 43 7.26 6.21 14.67
N TRP A 44 6.42 7.08 14.09
CA TRP A 44 5.57 6.74 12.97
C TRP A 44 6.36 6.40 11.70
N ALA A 45 7.43 7.14 11.41
CA ALA A 45 8.35 6.80 10.33
C ALA A 45 8.97 5.39 10.52
N ALA A 46 9.40 5.04 11.73
CA ALA A 46 9.93 3.71 12.02
C ALA A 46 8.87 2.60 11.91
N VAL A 47 7.63 2.87 12.35
CA VAL A 47 6.51 1.95 12.17
C VAL A 47 6.23 1.72 10.70
N LEU A 48 6.17 2.78 9.89
CA LEU A 48 6.04 2.68 8.45
C LEU A 48 7.20 1.86 7.86
N HIS A 49 8.44 2.24 8.12
CA HIS A 49 9.62 1.53 7.62
C HIS A 49 9.55 0.02 7.87
N ARG A 50 9.17 -0.38 9.10
CA ARG A 50 8.99 -1.80 9.47
C ARG A 50 7.94 -2.52 8.61
N THR A 51 6.84 -1.85 8.26
CA THR A 51 5.84 -2.44 7.35
C THR A 51 6.33 -2.52 5.91
N ALA A 52 7.18 -1.59 5.47
CA ALA A 52 7.77 -1.61 4.14
C ALA A 52 8.67 -2.85 3.97
N GLU A 53 9.51 -3.16 4.96
CA GLU A 53 10.34 -4.38 4.97
C GLU A 53 9.51 -5.65 4.79
N ARG A 54 8.38 -5.76 5.49
CA ARG A 54 7.48 -6.92 5.41
C ARG A 54 6.73 -6.99 4.09
N ARG A 55 6.35 -5.84 3.55
CA ARG A 55 5.72 -5.74 2.23
C ARG A 55 6.70 -6.11 1.13
N ALA A 56 7.95 -5.66 1.18
CA ALA A 56 8.97 -6.01 0.19
C ALA A 56 9.11 -7.53 0.02
N ALA A 57 9.01 -8.31 1.10
CA ALA A 57 8.98 -9.77 1.02
C ALA A 57 7.75 -10.32 0.27
N THR A 58 6.60 -9.68 0.39
CA THR A 58 5.36 -10.06 -0.33
C THR A 58 5.40 -9.62 -1.80
N PHE A 59 5.88 -8.40 -2.07
CA PHE A 59 6.01 -7.84 -3.41
C PHE A 59 7.18 -8.44 -4.19
N SER A 60 8.18 -9.04 -3.53
CA SER A 60 9.23 -9.82 -4.22
C SER A 60 8.66 -10.96 -5.06
N VAL A 61 7.45 -11.44 -4.77
CA VAL A 61 6.74 -12.42 -5.61
C VAL A 61 6.26 -11.79 -6.93
N LEU A 62 5.92 -10.50 -6.90
CA LEU A 62 5.58 -9.70 -8.09
C LEU A 62 6.82 -9.23 -8.86
N SER A 63 7.96 -9.11 -8.18
CA SER A 63 9.26 -8.74 -8.77
C SER A 63 10.14 -9.94 -9.18
N GLY A 64 9.69 -11.17 -8.92
CA GLY A 64 10.32 -12.36 -9.50
C GLY A 64 10.28 -12.29 -11.02
N PRO A 65 11.11 -13.04 -11.77
CA PRO A 65 11.04 -13.03 -13.22
C PRO A 65 9.59 -13.33 -13.60
N ALA A 66 8.91 -12.32 -14.16
CA ALA A 66 7.59 -12.50 -14.74
C ALA A 66 7.73 -13.73 -15.64
N GLN A 67 6.83 -14.71 -15.54
CA GLN A 67 6.84 -15.78 -16.52
C GLN A 67 6.84 -15.09 -17.89
N PRO A 68 7.93 -15.18 -18.67
CA PRO A 68 8.14 -14.25 -19.79
C PRO A 68 6.98 -14.30 -20.78
N ASP A 69 6.33 -15.48 -20.84
CA ASP A 69 5.23 -15.80 -21.74
C ASP A 69 3.83 -15.62 -21.13
N ALA A 70 3.71 -15.16 -19.87
CA ALA A 70 2.39 -14.94 -19.27
C ALA A 70 1.66 -13.79 -19.99
N PRO A 71 0.44 -14.02 -20.51
CA PRO A 71 -0.38 -13.00 -21.14
C PRO A 71 -0.60 -11.78 -20.25
N LEU A 72 -0.76 -10.59 -20.87
CA LEU A 72 -0.97 -9.32 -20.15
C LEU A 72 -2.05 -9.44 -19.06
N ARG A 73 -3.20 -10.01 -19.42
CA ARG A 73 -4.33 -10.22 -18.51
C ARG A 73 -3.96 -11.05 -17.27
N GLU A 74 -3.14 -12.08 -17.42
CA GLU A 74 -2.70 -12.91 -16.29
C GLU A 74 -1.76 -12.14 -15.36
N ARG A 75 -0.87 -11.32 -15.92
CA ARG A 75 0.01 -10.44 -15.12
C ARG A 75 -0.78 -9.40 -14.35
N VAL A 76 -1.76 -8.76 -14.98
CA VAL A 76 -2.70 -7.85 -14.29
C VAL A 76 -3.44 -8.59 -13.18
N GLY A 77 -3.99 -9.78 -13.46
CA GLY A 77 -4.69 -10.61 -12.48
C GLY A 77 -3.82 -10.96 -11.26
N ALA A 78 -2.57 -11.37 -11.50
CA ALA A 78 -1.62 -11.70 -10.44
C ALA A 78 -1.33 -10.51 -9.51
N ILE A 79 -1.21 -9.30 -10.07
CA ILE A 79 -1.05 -8.06 -9.28
C ILE A 79 -2.30 -7.80 -8.43
N ILE A 80 -3.48 -7.83 -9.03
CA ILE A 80 -4.76 -7.61 -8.33
C ILE A 80 -4.96 -8.61 -7.20
N ASP A 81 -4.68 -9.89 -7.42
CA ASP A 81 -4.85 -10.95 -6.43
C ASP A 81 -3.83 -10.88 -5.30
N THR A 82 -2.60 -10.48 -5.61
CA THR A 82 -1.56 -10.26 -4.61
C THR A 82 -1.92 -9.07 -3.73
N LEU A 83 -2.37 -7.97 -4.33
CA LEU A 83 -2.81 -6.79 -3.58
C LEU A 83 -4.05 -7.07 -2.75
N TYR A 84 -5.04 -7.79 -3.28
CA TYR A 84 -6.26 -8.11 -2.55
C TYR A 84 -5.99 -8.92 -1.28
N ARG A 85 -5.05 -9.87 -1.35
CA ARG A 85 -4.60 -10.64 -0.19
C ARG A 85 -3.74 -9.81 0.75
N GLY A 86 -2.77 -9.05 0.22
CA GLY A 86 -1.83 -8.25 1.02
C GLY A 86 -2.48 -7.07 1.75
N LEU A 87 -3.47 -6.42 1.14
CA LEU A 87 -4.21 -5.31 1.75
C LEU A 87 -5.20 -5.77 2.82
N ALA A 88 -5.58 -7.06 2.84
CA ALA A 88 -6.35 -7.63 3.95
C ALA A 88 -5.52 -7.91 5.22
N SER A 89 -4.20 -7.69 5.18
CA SER A 89 -3.30 -7.97 6.31
C SER A 89 -3.46 -6.95 7.47
N ALA A 90 -3.03 -7.36 8.66
CA ALA A 90 -2.97 -6.48 9.83
C ALA A 90 -2.08 -5.25 9.57
N ASP A 91 -0.95 -5.43 8.89
CA ASP A 91 -0.02 -4.35 8.57
C ASP A 91 -0.66 -3.29 7.65
N SER A 92 -1.46 -3.72 6.67
CA SER A 92 -2.18 -2.79 5.79
C SER A 92 -3.24 -1.97 6.56
N ARG A 93 -4.01 -2.62 7.43
CA ARG A 93 -4.97 -1.92 8.31
C ARG A 93 -4.27 -0.93 9.25
N ALA A 94 -3.14 -1.31 9.82
CA ALA A 94 -2.35 -0.44 10.69
C ALA A 94 -1.95 0.87 9.97
N ILE A 95 -1.50 0.75 8.73
CA ILE A 95 -1.11 1.91 7.90
C ILE A 95 -2.33 2.76 7.54
N GLU A 96 -3.45 2.16 7.19
CA GLU A 96 -4.68 2.89 6.87
C GLU A 96 -5.18 3.70 8.06
N ASN A 97 -5.21 3.09 9.25
CA ASN A 97 -5.59 3.78 10.49
C ASN A 97 -4.60 4.89 10.87
N LEU A 98 -3.30 4.65 10.72
CA LEU A 98 -2.29 5.69 10.92
C LEU A 98 -2.49 6.86 9.95
N ARG A 99 -2.67 6.58 8.64
CA ARG A 99 -2.90 7.60 7.62
C ARG A 99 -4.20 8.38 7.84
N ALA A 100 -5.24 7.73 8.36
CA ALA A 100 -6.51 8.37 8.66
C ALA A 100 -6.42 9.37 9.82
N ALA A 101 -5.46 9.16 10.74
CA ALA A 101 -5.20 10.02 11.90
C ALA A 101 -4.15 11.12 11.63
N LEU A 102 -3.38 11.01 10.54
CA LEU A 102 -2.42 12.03 10.11
C LEU A 102 -3.10 13.15 9.30
N PRO A 103 -2.45 14.33 9.17
CA PRO A 103 -2.93 15.39 8.29
C PRO A 103 -3.19 14.89 6.87
N ARG A 104 -4.35 15.27 6.30
CA ARG A 104 -4.75 14.84 4.95
C ARG A 104 -4.11 15.69 3.86
N ASP A 105 -3.81 16.95 4.16
CA ASP A 105 -3.06 17.83 3.25
C ASP A 105 -1.58 17.39 3.24
N PRO A 106 -1.02 16.99 2.08
CA PRO A 106 0.39 16.61 1.97
C PRO A 106 1.35 17.69 2.48
N ARG A 107 1.05 18.97 2.26
CA ARG A 107 1.92 20.08 2.72
C ARG A 107 1.93 20.20 4.23
N GLU A 108 0.78 19.99 4.86
CA GLU A 108 0.67 19.99 6.31
C GLU A 108 1.36 18.75 6.90
N LEU A 109 1.20 17.59 6.26
CA LEU A 109 1.87 16.36 6.64
C LEU A 109 3.40 16.51 6.60
N GLU A 110 3.94 17.04 5.51
CA GLU A 110 5.39 17.30 5.35
C GLU A 110 5.92 18.28 6.41
N ARG A 111 5.13 19.30 6.76
CA ARG A 111 5.50 20.29 7.77
C ARG A 111 5.50 19.72 9.20
N LEU A 112 4.50 18.90 9.54
CA LEU A 112 4.30 18.40 10.90
C LEU A 112 5.00 17.06 11.16
N TYR A 113 5.13 16.22 10.14
CA TYR A 113 5.66 14.86 10.20
C TYR A 113 6.61 14.59 9.01
N PRO A 114 7.72 15.32 8.89
CA PRO A 114 8.60 15.24 7.72
C PRO A 114 9.18 13.84 7.50
N ARG A 115 9.52 13.09 8.56
CA ARG A 115 10.07 11.73 8.41
C ARG A 115 9.00 10.74 7.98
N THR A 116 7.80 10.85 8.54
CA THR A 116 6.64 10.04 8.17
C THR A 116 6.24 10.31 6.71
N ALA A 117 6.23 11.58 6.29
CA ALA A 117 5.96 11.98 4.91
C ALA A 117 6.98 11.40 3.93
N ALA A 118 8.27 11.49 4.26
CA ALA A 118 9.36 10.94 3.44
C ALA A 118 9.21 9.43 3.24
N GLU A 119 8.84 8.68 4.29
CA GLU A 119 8.59 7.25 4.17
C GLU A 119 7.37 6.93 3.29
N LEU A 120 6.26 7.65 3.45
CA LEU A 120 5.09 7.45 2.58
C LEU A 120 5.38 7.77 1.11
N PHE A 121 6.23 8.78 0.85
CA PHE A 121 6.65 9.15 -0.49
C PHE A 121 7.55 8.09 -1.13
N SER A 122 8.50 7.53 -0.37
CA SER A 122 9.42 6.48 -0.86
C SER A 122 8.66 5.25 -1.37
N TRP A 123 7.51 4.92 -0.76
CA TRP A 123 6.68 3.79 -1.17
C TRP A 123 5.99 3.99 -2.51
N GLY A 124 5.54 5.22 -2.80
CA GLY A 124 4.94 5.54 -4.09
C GLY A 124 5.93 5.31 -5.24
N LYS A 125 7.19 5.67 -5.02
CA LYS A 125 8.28 5.44 -5.98
C LYS A 125 8.53 3.93 -6.18
N SER A 126 8.70 3.18 -5.09
CA SER A 126 8.93 1.74 -5.14
C SER A 126 7.78 0.96 -5.80
N TRP A 127 6.53 1.41 -5.59
CA TRP A 127 5.36 0.83 -6.25
C TRP A 127 5.40 1.01 -7.77
N LEU A 128 5.73 2.21 -8.24
CA LEU A 128 5.80 2.47 -9.68
C LEU A 128 6.90 1.64 -10.35
N GLU A 129 8.06 1.54 -9.73
CA GLU A 129 9.17 0.68 -10.18
C GLU A 129 8.72 -0.80 -10.23
N THR A 130 8.01 -1.26 -9.21
CA THR A 130 7.47 -2.63 -9.15
C THR A 130 6.49 -2.91 -10.30
N CYS A 131 5.58 -1.96 -10.60
CA CYS A 131 4.70 -2.08 -11.76
C CYS A 131 5.50 -2.16 -13.06
N GLN A 132 6.45 -1.25 -13.28
CA GLN A 132 7.27 -1.25 -14.50
C GLN A 132 7.99 -2.60 -14.71
N HIS A 133 8.53 -3.18 -13.64
CA HIS A 133 9.16 -4.51 -13.70
C HIS A 133 8.16 -5.63 -14.00
N ALA A 134 6.98 -5.63 -13.38
CA ALA A 134 5.96 -6.66 -13.60
C ALA A 134 5.44 -6.72 -15.04
N PHE A 135 5.42 -5.57 -15.73
CA PHE A 135 4.99 -5.46 -17.13
C PHE A 135 6.15 -5.45 -18.14
N ALA A 136 7.40 -5.62 -17.69
CA ALA A 136 8.55 -5.66 -18.57
C ALA A 136 8.42 -6.79 -19.62
N GLY A 137 8.81 -6.48 -20.87
CA GLY A 137 8.74 -7.40 -22.01
C GLY A 137 7.38 -7.43 -22.74
N LEU A 138 6.38 -6.66 -22.28
CA LEU A 138 5.11 -6.50 -22.99
C LEU A 138 5.12 -5.22 -23.83
N ASP A 139 4.47 -5.27 -24.99
CA ASP A 139 4.24 -4.10 -25.87
C ASP A 139 3.08 -3.26 -25.33
N VAL A 140 3.34 -2.54 -24.24
CA VAL A 140 2.36 -1.68 -23.54
C VAL A 140 2.84 -0.24 -23.56
N ASP A 141 1.93 0.69 -23.80
CA ASP A 141 2.20 2.12 -23.73
C ASP A 141 2.66 2.53 -22.31
N PRO A 142 3.87 3.10 -22.14
CA PRO A 142 4.38 3.53 -20.84
C PRO A 142 3.52 4.56 -20.12
N ASP A 143 2.78 5.42 -20.83
CA ASP A 143 1.89 6.41 -20.23
C ASP A 143 0.66 5.73 -19.63
N ARG A 144 0.02 4.82 -20.38
CA ARG A 144 -1.10 4.01 -19.89
C ARG A 144 -0.70 3.13 -18.71
N LEU A 145 0.51 2.58 -18.73
CA LEU A 145 1.04 1.81 -17.61
C LEU A 145 1.18 2.67 -16.34
N ARG A 146 1.64 3.93 -16.47
CA ARG A 146 1.71 4.87 -15.32
C ARG A 146 0.33 5.20 -14.77
N GLU A 147 -0.67 5.36 -15.61
CA GLU A 147 -2.07 5.59 -15.19
C GLU A 147 -2.64 4.38 -14.44
N VAL A 148 -2.44 3.17 -14.97
CA VAL A 148 -2.85 1.93 -14.30
C VAL A 148 -2.14 1.77 -12.95
N ALA A 149 -0.83 2.02 -12.91
CA ALA A 149 -0.06 1.98 -11.67
C ALA A 149 -0.58 2.99 -10.63
N ALA A 150 -1.01 4.19 -11.06
CA ALA A 150 -1.61 5.19 -10.17
C ALA A 150 -3.01 4.78 -9.67
N LEU A 151 -3.81 4.12 -10.52
CA LEU A 151 -5.19 3.72 -10.22
C LEU A 151 -5.27 2.52 -9.26
N ILE A 152 -4.44 1.50 -9.48
CA ILE A 152 -4.53 0.21 -8.78
C ILE A 152 -4.60 0.35 -7.26
N PRO A 153 -3.72 1.12 -6.57
CA PRO A 153 -3.77 1.22 -5.11
C PRO A 153 -5.10 1.77 -4.58
N GLY A 154 -5.72 2.73 -5.29
CA GLY A 154 -7.01 3.29 -4.91
C GLY A 154 -8.15 2.28 -5.08
N ALA A 155 -8.22 1.65 -6.26
CA ALA A 155 -9.24 0.64 -6.56
C ALA A 155 -9.17 -0.56 -5.60
N MET A 156 -7.96 -1.04 -5.31
CA MET A 156 -7.77 -2.17 -4.41
C MET A 156 -8.12 -1.86 -2.97
N ARG A 157 -7.83 -0.65 -2.47
CA ARG A 157 -8.29 -0.22 -1.14
C ARG A 157 -9.82 -0.18 -1.06
N GLY A 158 -10.49 0.28 -2.11
CA GLY A 158 -11.96 0.25 -2.18
C GLY A 158 -12.53 -1.17 -2.08
N LEU A 159 -12.02 -2.12 -2.88
CA LEU A 159 -12.46 -3.51 -2.85
C LEU A 159 -12.20 -4.20 -1.50
N VAL A 160 -11.07 -3.89 -0.87
CA VAL A 160 -10.71 -4.45 0.45
C VAL A 160 -11.55 -3.81 1.55
N SER A 161 -11.88 -2.53 1.44
CA SER A 161 -12.82 -1.87 2.35
C SER A 161 -14.20 -2.53 2.27
N GLU A 162 -14.73 -2.78 1.08
CA GLU A 162 -16.00 -3.50 0.90
C GLU A 162 -15.97 -4.89 1.56
N ARG A 163 -14.85 -5.62 1.41
CA ARG A 163 -14.65 -6.90 2.10
C ARG A 163 -14.74 -6.77 3.61
N GLN A 164 -14.11 -5.74 4.18
CA GLN A 164 -14.07 -5.52 5.62
C GLN A 164 -15.43 -5.07 6.18
N LEU A 165 -16.22 -4.36 5.40
CA LEU A 165 -17.57 -3.92 5.74
C LEU A 165 -18.63 -5.02 5.61
N GLY A 166 -18.25 -6.23 5.20
CA GLY A 166 -19.18 -7.34 5.01
C GLY A 166 -20.11 -7.14 3.82
N SER A 167 -19.58 -6.56 2.73
CA SER A 167 -20.36 -6.27 1.51
C SER A 167 -21.08 -7.52 0.99
N TYR A 168 -22.33 -7.31 0.53
CA TYR A 168 -23.13 -8.34 -0.15
C TYR A 168 -22.75 -8.50 -1.64
N ALA A 169 -21.84 -7.66 -2.14
CA ALA A 169 -21.37 -7.75 -3.51
C ALA A 169 -20.46 -8.97 -3.71
N ASP A 170 -20.52 -9.57 -4.91
CA ASP A 170 -19.55 -10.59 -5.31
C ASP A 170 -18.20 -9.93 -5.60
N LEU A 171 -17.31 -9.94 -4.60
CA LEU A 171 -15.98 -9.34 -4.69
C LEU A 171 -15.06 -10.11 -5.63
N ASP A 172 -15.31 -11.40 -5.87
CA ASP A 172 -14.56 -12.16 -6.86
C ASP A 172 -14.94 -11.73 -8.28
N MET A 173 -16.23 -11.48 -8.52
CA MET A 173 -16.71 -10.86 -9.76
C MET A 173 -16.12 -9.46 -9.94
N ALA A 174 -16.10 -8.63 -8.89
CA ALA A 174 -15.53 -7.28 -8.96
C ALA A 174 -14.03 -7.31 -9.31
N ARG A 175 -13.25 -8.21 -8.70
CA ARG A 175 -11.82 -8.39 -9.03
C ARG A 175 -11.62 -8.83 -10.47
N ARG A 176 -12.38 -9.82 -10.94
CA ARG A 176 -12.33 -10.27 -12.35
C ARG A 176 -12.66 -9.13 -13.31
N GLY A 177 -13.68 -8.33 -12.99
CA GLY A 177 -14.07 -7.15 -13.76
C GLY A 177 -12.94 -6.12 -13.84
N LEU A 178 -12.32 -5.79 -12.70
CA LEU A 178 -11.18 -4.87 -12.65
C LEU A 178 -9.99 -5.39 -13.46
N THR A 179 -9.63 -6.66 -13.34
CA THR A 179 -8.57 -7.27 -14.15
C THR A 179 -8.86 -7.16 -15.65
N ASN A 180 -10.08 -7.47 -16.07
CA ASN A 180 -10.47 -7.39 -17.48
C ASN A 180 -10.42 -5.95 -18.00
N ALA A 181 -10.92 -4.98 -17.23
CA ALA A 181 -10.92 -3.57 -17.62
C ALA A 181 -9.50 -3.02 -17.78
N LEU A 182 -8.61 -3.30 -16.82
CA LEU A 182 -7.22 -2.86 -16.89
C LEU A 182 -6.44 -3.54 -18.02
N ALA A 183 -6.67 -4.83 -18.26
CA ALA A 183 -6.04 -5.54 -19.38
C ALA A 183 -6.47 -4.95 -20.73
N ALA A 184 -7.77 -4.73 -20.93
CA ALA A 184 -8.29 -4.12 -22.15
C ALA A 184 -7.72 -2.70 -22.38
N TYR A 185 -7.64 -1.89 -21.30
CA TYR A 185 -7.04 -0.56 -21.37
C TYR A 185 -5.57 -0.58 -21.81
N LEU A 186 -4.80 -1.58 -21.38
CA LEU A 186 -3.40 -1.72 -21.73
C LEU A 186 -3.17 -2.39 -23.11
N GLU A 187 -4.13 -3.18 -23.60
CA GLU A 187 -4.12 -3.79 -24.94
C GLU A 187 -4.42 -2.78 -26.06
N GLU A 188 -5.23 -1.77 -25.75
CA GLU A 188 -5.55 -0.70 -26.68
C GLU A 188 -4.30 0.13 -27.03
N ARG A 189 -3.89 0.06 -28.29
CA ARG A 189 -2.83 0.93 -28.81
C ARG A 189 -3.37 2.35 -29.00
N PRO A 190 -2.63 3.39 -28.61
CA PRO A 190 -3.00 4.75 -28.98
C PRO A 190 -3.09 4.87 -30.49
N ALA A 191 -4.12 5.55 -31.00
CA ALA A 191 -4.22 5.86 -32.41
C ALA A 191 -2.96 6.64 -32.81
N LYS A 192 -2.24 6.17 -33.83
CA LYS A 192 -1.15 6.93 -34.44
C LYS A 192 -1.74 8.28 -34.87
N VAL A 193 -1.36 9.35 -34.19
CA VAL A 193 -1.56 10.70 -34.70
C VAL A 193 -0.64 10.82 -35.92
N LEU A 194 -1.25 10.83 -37.10
CA LEU A 194 -0.58 11.03 -38.39
C LEU A 194 -0.11 12.48 -38.53
#